data_AF-A0A940XC92-F1
#
_entry.id   AF-A0A940XC92-F1
#
_cell.length_a   1.000
_cell.length_b   1.000
_cell.length_c   1.000
_cell.angle_alpha   90.00
_cell.angle_beta   90.00
_cell.angle_gamma   90.00
#
_symmetry.space_group_name_H-M   'P 1'
#
loop_
_entity.id
_entity.type
_entity.pdbx_description
1 polymer ?
#
loop_
_entity_poly.entity_id
_entity_poly.type
_entity_poly.pdbx_seq_one_letter_code
_entity_poly.pdbx_strand_id
1 'polypeptide(L)'
;MNIKAKEDKKIRNNILFFLNEYYQNNYACILSGSYVDGKYNEYSDIDVLIFTKDRAVVFNETLSYKNLKIQAIIIPVQNIQELLWVDYITCKGAFINMISKGKIIFDTANFLSDLQSHAAELQNQGGRLLSSHEIYMMRVKITSLLMDIKGGHDLNELTFSIASALDLLTELKLKFAGSWCGDGKYRARHIQALDPLFYNEMNNAMYEIYANKDKTPLVKVIEKELNVHGGLISYYSKANTLSSVAHNYIVIEINTENKLDILKIKNTVKILSEFIQSITTHHLKYYFFSSNAVETNKREPNIYMVIDADMHFINDYLIDRLNFLVHNKPGISRVLFPFQFDTRFKFSSDDLYSFIAPLFYKTSWFTIENNHNVLSPSFQLDFSIQLMKQIKLLWFANDNQQFVSFLDYLLESWLVLSYDDGTVSTTLKLLHNKNIVLDKFNSMFLDQKTVLCKTYKSKCSFDKDFLVLLKSIPQAPGIETIPAFKTYLLEKNTLEYKKISLFKEVLFRVLSVNLIDSRFAAYVPFVIKKIVLK
;
A
#
# COMPACT_ATOMS: atom_id res chain seq x y z
N MET A 1 -15.65 -43.54 -3.71
CA MET A 1 -15.28 -42.13 -3.94
C MET A 1 -16.20 -41.25 -3.10
N ASN A 2 -15.64 -40.53 -2.13
CA ASN A 2 -16.33 -39.86 -1.02
C ASN A 2 -17.30 -38.75 -1.51
N ILE A 3 -18.50 -38.62 -0.94
CA ILE A 3 -19.55 -37.66 -1.39
C ILE A 3 -19.01 -36.23 -1.43
N LYS A 4 -18.26 -35.84 -0.39
CA LYS A 4 -17.59 -34.53 -0.29
C LYS A 4 -16.62 -34.26 -1.45
N ALA A 5 -15.89 -35.28 -1.90
CA ALA A 5 -14.94 -35.14 -3.01
C ALA A 5 -15.65 -34.94 -4.36
N LYS A 6 -16.87 -35.49 -4.54
CA LYS A 6 -17.70 -35.25 -5.73
C LYS A 6 -18.26 -33.82 -5.73
N GLU A 7 -18.70 -33.34 -4.57
CA GLU A 7 -19.23 -31.99 -4.39
C GLU A 7 -18.15 -30.93 -4.62
N ASP A 8 -16.96 -31.10 -4.03
CA ASP A 8 -15.79 -30.23 -4.27
C ASP A 8 -15.42 -30.16 -5.75
N LYS A 9 -15.47 -31.29 -6.45
CA LYS A 9 -15.20 -31.34 -7.90
C LYS A 9 -16.25 -30.58 -8.69
N LYS A 10 -17.53 -30.68 -8.32
CA LYS A 10 -18.63 -29.94 -8.95
C LYS A 10 -18.48 -28.44 -8.76
N ILE A 11 -18.18 -27.98 -7.54
CA ILE A 11 -17.98 -26.57 -7.23
C ILE A 11 -16.77 -26.02 -7.98
N ARG A 12 -15.64 -26.72 -7.95
CA ARG A 12 -14.45 -26.34 -8.73
C ARG A 12 -14.76 -26.17 -10.22
N ASN A 13 -15.51 -27.10 -10.81
CA ASN A 13 -15.90 -27.01 -12.22
C ASN A 13 -16.83 -25.80 -12.48
N ASN A 14 -17.79 -25.54 -11.60
CA ASN A 14 -18.66 -24.37 -11.70
C ASN A 14 -17.89 -23.06 -11.61
N ILE A 15 -16.89 -22.96 -10.72
CA ILE A 15 -16.01 -21.81 -10.63
C ILE A 15 -15.19 -21.65 -11.92
N LEU A 16 -14.64 -22.71 -12.50
CA LEU A 16 -13.93 -22.62 -13.78
C LEU A 16 -14.83 -22.12 -14.92
N PHE A 17 -16.08 -22.58 -15.00
CA PHE A 17 -17.04 -22.06 -15.98
C PHE A 17 -17.37 -20.58 -15.74
N PHE A 18 -17.61 -20.18 -14.49
CA PHE A 18 -17.83 -18.79 -14.10
C PHE A 18 -16.66 -17.89 -14.52
N LEU A 19 -15.43 -18.31 -14.25
CA LEU A 19 -14.23 -17.57 -14.60
C LEU A 19 -14.07 -17.40 -16.12
N ASN A 20 -14.35 -18.46 -16.89
CA ASN A 20 -14.31 -18.41 -18.35
C ASN A 20 -15.43 -17.54 -18.96
N GLU A 21 -16.54 -17.37 -18.25
CA GLU A 21 -17.67 -16.58 -18.74
C GLU A 21 -17.48 -15.08 -18.44
N TYR A 22 -17.02 -14.74 -17.23
CA TYR A 22 -16.97 -13.35 -16.76
C TYR A 22 -15.55 -12.74 -16.68
N TYR A 23 -14.50 -13.55 -16.60
CA TYR A 23 -13.12 -13.09 -16.35
C TYR A 23 -12.09 -13.81 -17.23
N GLN A 24 -12.26 -13.78 -18.56
CA GLN A 24 -11.48 -14.52 -19.55
C GLN A 24 -9.95 -14.23 -19.59
N ASN A 25 -9.45 -13.22 -18.86
CA ASN A 25 -8.03 -12.88 -18.75
C ASN A 25 -7.52 -12.88 -17.29
N ASN A 26 -8.04 -13.79 -16.49
CA ASN A 26 -7.54 -14.03 -15.14
C ASN A 26 -6.11 -14.61 -15.19
N TYR A 27 -5.31 -14.25 -14.20
CA TYR A 27 -3.91 -14.68 -14.05
C TYR A 27 -3.79 -15.87 -13.10
N ALA A 28 -4.57 -15.86 -12.02
CA ALA A 28 -4.61 -16.96 -11.06
C ALA A 28 -5.92 -16.93 -10.28
N CYS A 29 -6.30 -18.03 -9.63
CA CYS A 29 -7.53 -18.07 -8.82
C CYS A 29 -7.41 -18.93 -7.57
N ILE A 30 -7.93 -18.40 -6.47
CA ILE A 30 -8.06 -19.06 -5.17
C ILE A 30 -9.53 -19.12 -4.77
N LEU A 31 -9.96 -20.28 -4.26
CA LEU A 31 -11.18 -20.41 -3.48
C LEU A 31 -10.85 -20.21 -2.00
N SER A 32 -11.64 -19.44 -1.25
CA SER A 32 -11.35 -19.16 0.16
C SER A 32 -12.61 -19.15 1.03
N GLY A 33 -12.45 -18.69 2.27
CA GLY A 33 -13.55 -18.39 3.18
C GLY A 33 -14.21 -19.60 3.83
N SER A 34 -15.46 -19.40 4.24
CA SER A 34 -16.18 -20.36 5.07
C SER A 34 -16.37 -21.73 4.40
N TYR A 35 -16.42 -21.76 3.07
CA TYR A 35 -16.46 -22.99 2.27
C TYR A 35 -15.20 -23.83 2.48
N VAL A 36 -14.01 -23.21 2.34
CA VAL A 36 -12.72 -23.88 2.54
C VAL A 36 -12.51 -24.29 3.99
N ASP A 37 -12.94 -23.44 4.94
CA ASP A 37 -12.90 -23.75 6.37
C ASP A 37 -13.87 -24.88 6.80
N GLY A 38 -14.78 -25.31 5.91
CA GLY A 38 -15.83 -26.29 6.22
C GLY A 38 -16.90 -25.78 7.19
N LYS A 39 -17.07 -24.45 7.28
CA LYS A 39 -18.02 -23.76 8.19
C LYS A 39 -19.11 -22.98 7.42
N TYR A 40 -19.33 -23.31 6.16
CA TYR A 40 -20.36 -22.69 5.33
C TYR A 40 -21.76 -23.16 5.74
N ASN A 41 -22.75 -22.30 5.52
CA ASN A 41 -24.18 -22.57 5.69
C ASN A 41 -24.96 -22.10 4.45
N GLU A 42 -26.29 -22.27 4.45
CA GLU A 42 -27.14 -21.89 3.32
C GLU A 42 -27.11 -20.38 2.96
N TYR A 43 -26.67 -19.54 3.89
CA TYR A 43 -26.52 -18.09 3.69
C TYR A 43 -25.09 -17.67 3.31
N SER A 44 -24.15 -18.62 3.30
CA SER A 44 -22.75 -18.35 2.99
C SER A 44 -22.53 -18.21 1.49
N ASP A 45 -21.77 -17.20 1.12
CA ASP A 45 -21.17 -17.07 -0.20
C ASP A 45 -19.94 -17.97 -0.35
N ILE A 46 -19.59 -18.19 -1.60
CA ILE A 46 -18.34 -18.78 -2.02
C ILE A 46 -17.37 -17.65 -2.37
N ASP A 47 -16.35 -17.46 -1.53
CA ASP A 47 -15.29 -16.47 -1.76
C ASP A 47 -14.33 -16.94 -2.86
N VAL A 48 -14.29 -16.21 -3.96
CA VAL A 48 -13.43 -16.47 -5.12
C VAL A 48 -12.50 -15.29 -5.33
N LEU A 49 -11.22 -15.49 -5.02
CA LEU A 49 -10.17 -14.50 -5.24
C LEU A 49 -9.62 -14.70 -6.66
N ILE A 50 -9.78 -13.67 -7.50
CA ILE A 50 -9.41 -13.67 -8.92
C ILE A 50 -8.24 -12.70 -9.09
N PHE A 51 -7.06 -13.21 -9.39
CA PHE A 51 -5.89 -12.37 -9.64
C PHE A 51 -5.85 -11.98 -11.11
N THR A 52 -5.57 -10.71 -11.40
CA THR A 52 -5.50 -10.21 -12.79
C THR A 52 -4.43 -9.14 -12.94
N LYS A 53 -3.93 -8.98 -14.18
CA LYS A 53 -3.04 -7.88 -14.58
C LYS A 53 -3.79 -6.68 -15.15
N ASP A 54 -5.08 -6.82 -15.45
CA ASP A 54 -5.85 -5.80 -16.17
C ASP A 54 -6.60 -4.83 -15.26
N ARG A 55 -6.41 -4.91 -13.95
CA ARG A 55 -6.95 -3.95 -12.98
C ARG A 55 -5.85 -3.29 -12.16
N ALA A 56 -6.09 -2.04 -11.77
CA ALA A 56 -5.23 -1.24 -10.92
C ALA A 56 -5.76 -1.12 -9.48
N VAL A 57 -7.02 -1.50 -9.23
CA VAL A 57 -7.62 -1.47 -7.89
C VAL A 57 -8.33 -2.79 -7.58
N VAL A 58 -8.48 -3.10 -6.29
CA VAL A 58 -9.31 -4.23 -5.85
C VAL A 58 -10.76 -3.93 -6.17
N PHE A 59 -11.44 -4.88 -6.80
CA PHE A 59 -12.86 -4.79 -7.13
C PHE A 59 -13.59 -6.00 -6.53
N ASN A 60 -14.73 -5.75 -5.90
CA ASN A 60 -15.51 -6.78 -5.24
C ASN A 60 -16.95 -6.75 -5.74
N GLU A 61 -17.48 -7.90 -6.11
CA GLU A 61 -18.88 -8.05 -6.49
C GLU A 61 -19.46 -9.38 -6.00
N THR A 62 -20.77 -9.43 -5.82
CA THR A 62 -21.48 -10.66 -5.45
C THR A 62 -22.49 -10.98 -6.54
N LEU A 63 -22.40 -12.20 -7.07
CA LEU A 63 -23.14 -12.65 -8.25
C LEU A 63 -23.76 -14.01 -7.98
N SER A 64 -24.94 -14.25 -8.55
CA SER A 64 -25.56 -15.58 -8.57
C SER A 64 -25.16 -16.32 -9.85
N TYR A 65 -24.50 -17.47 -9.71
CA TYR A 65 -24.09 -18.31 -10.84
C TYR A 65 -24.48 -19.77 -10.62
N LYS A 66 -25.36 -20.32 -11.47
CA LYS A 66 -25.84 -21.71 -11.37
C LYS A 66 -26.29 -22.09 -9.93
N ASN A 67 -27.06 -21.21 -9.30
CA ASN A 67 -27.54 -21.27 -7.91
C ASN A 67 -26.46 -21.16 -6.81
N LEU A 68 -25.22 -20.83 -7.17
CA LEU A 68 -24.18 -20.47 -6.21
C LEU A 68 -24.18 -18.96 -6.01
N LYS A 69 -24.14 -18.51 -4.76
CA LYS A 69 -23.82 -17.11 -4.42
C LYS A 69 -22.30 -16.98 -4.38
N ILE A 70 -21.71 -16.35 -5.38
CA ILE A 70 -20.26 -16.16 -5.51
C ILE A 70 -19.93 -14.73 -5.11
N GLN A 71 -19.01 -14.58 -4.16
CA GLN A 71 -18.34 -13.31 -3.90
C GLN A 71 -17.02 -13.30 -4.68
N ALA A 72 -16.99 -12.56 -5.79
CA ALA A 72 -15.81 -12.40 -6.62
C ALA A 72 -14.98 -11.22 -6.11
N ILE A 73 -13.75 -11.51 -5.71
CA ILE A 73 -12.77 -10.55 -5.19
C ILE A 73 -11.64 -10.46 -6.21
N ILE A 74 -11.67 -9.45 -7.07
CA ILE A 74 -10.71 -9.26 -8.15
C ILE A 74 -9.52 -8.45 -7.62
N ILE A 75 -8.33 -9.07 -7.62
CA ILE A 75 -7.10 -8.54 -7.04
C ILE A 75 -6.07 -8.26 -8.14
N PRO A 76 -5.61 -6.99 -8.28
CA PRO A 76 -4.46 -6.66 -9.13
C PRO A 76 -3.19 -7.35 -8.65
N VAL A 77 -2.49 -8.05 -9.55
CA VAL A 77 -1.19 -8.66 -9.21
C VAL A 77 -0.15 -7.61 -8.82
N GLN A 78 -0.28 -6.40 -9.36
CA GLN A 78 0.59 -5.27 -9.11
C GLN A 78 0.47 -4.70 -7.69
N ASN A 79 -0.68 -4.90 -7.02
CA ASN A 79 -0.99 -4.25 -5.73
C ASN A 79 -1.00 -5.22 -4.55
N ILE A 80 -0.68 -6.50 -4.76
CA ILE A 80 -0.75 -7.51 -3.69
C ILE A 80 0.08 -7.10 -2.47
N GLN A 81 1.29 -6.59 -2.70
CA GLN A 81 2.13 -6.19 -1.59
C GLN A 81 1.48 -5.09 -0.73
N GLU A 82 0.85 -4.10 -1.37
CA GLU A 82 0.14 -3.03 -0.68
C GLU A 82 -1.08 -3.59 0.09
N LEU A 83 -1.78 -4.55 -0.50
CA LEU A 83 -2.90 -5.24 0.14
C LEU A 83 -2.48 -5.97 1.42
N LEU A 84 -1.38 -6.74 1.36
CA LEU A 84 -0.82 -7.44 2.52
C LEU A 84 -0.29 -6.45 3.58
N TRP A 85 0.32 -5.34 3.13
CA TRP A 85 0.80 -4.29 4.01
C TRP A 85 -0.34 -3.60 4.77
N VAL A 86 -1.44 -3.27 4.09
CA VAL A 86 -2.64 -2.70 4.73
C VAL A 86 -3.21 -3.66 5.76
N ASP A 87 -3.30 -4.95 5.44
CA ASP A 87 -3.71 -5.98 6.40
C ASP A 87 -2.80 -5.98 7.64
N TYR A 88 -1.48 -5.98 7.45
CA TYR A 88 -0.49 -5.97 8.53
C TYR A 88 -0.58 -4.73 9.42
N ILE A 89 -0.62 -3.53 8.82
CA ILE A 89 -0.67 -2.26 9.56
C ILE A 89 -1.98 -2.08 10.31
N THR A 90 -3.10 -2.47 9.70
CA THR A 90 -4.42 -2.40 10.33
C THR A 90 -4.68 -3.56 11.30
N CYS A 91 -3.84 -4.60 11.24
CA CYS A 91 -4.00 -5.88 11.95
C CYS A 91 -5.29 -6.62 11.58
N LYS A 92 -5.96 -6.30 10.47
CA LYS A 92 -7.20 -7.00 10.07
C LYS A 92 -6.94 -8.42 9.56
N GLY A 93 -5.90 -8.61 8.76
CA GLY A 93 -5.45 -9.91 8.25
C GLY A 93 -6.46 -10.64 7.35
N ALA A 94 -7.38 -9.92 6.70
CA ALA A 94 -8.45 -10.55 5.91
C ALA A 94 -7.89 -11.25 4.65
N PHE A 95 -7.11 -10.53 3.85
CA PHE A 95 -6.47 -11.07 2.65
C PHE A 95 -5.35 -12.05 2.99
N ILE A 96 -4.54 -11.76 4.01
CA ILE A 96 -3.50 -12.69 4.49
C ILE A 96 -4.13 -14.04 4.85
N ASN A 97 -5.22 -14.05 5.62
CA ASN A 97 -5.92 -15.27 5.98
C ASN A 97 -6.57 -15.95 4.76
N MET A 98 -7.22 -15.20 3.86
CA MET A 98 -7.88 -15.77 2.69
C MET A 98 -6.89 -16.42 1.72
N ILE A 99 -5.73 -15.80 1.52
CA ILE A 99 -4.68 -16.27 0.63
C ILE A 99 -3.99 -17.48 1.25
N SER A 100 -3.53 -17.38 2.50
CA SER A 100 -2.74 -18.45 3.15
C SER A 100 -3.49 -19.78 3.26
N LYS A 101 -4.80 -19.75 3.54
CA LYS A 101 -5.63 -20.97 3.67
C LYS A 101 -6.34 -21.39 2.39
N GLY A 102 -6.33 -20.53 1.39
CA GLY A 102 -7.11 -20.71 0.18
C GLY A 102 -6.74 -21.99 -0.60
N LYS A 103 -7.69 -22.52 -1.37
CA LYS A 103 -7.45 -23.64 -2.28
C LYS A 103 -7.24 -23.10 -3.69
N ILE A 104 -6.05 -23.32 -4.25
CA ILE A 104 -5.73 -22.92 -5.63
C ILE A 104 -6.65 -23.64 -6.63
N ILE A 105 -7.34 -22.86 -7.44
CA ILE A 105 -8.13 -23.34 -8.58
C ILE A 105 -7.20 -23.52 -9.78
N PHE A 106 -6.42 -22.51 -10.13
CA PHE A 106 -5.31 -22.63 -11.07
C PHE A 106 -4.26 -21.55 -10.75
N ASP A 107 -3.02 -21.79 -11.16
CA ASP A 107 -1.86 -20.95 -10.88
C ASP A 107 -1.05 -20.74 -12.15
N THR A 108 -0.60 -19.50 -12.39
CA THR A 108 0.27 -19.17 -13.52
C THR A 108 1.68 -18.91 -13.00
N ALA A 109 2.67 -19.61 -13.54
CA ALA A 109 4.08 -19.45 -13.17
C ALA A 109 4.37 -19.56 -11.65
N ASN A 110 3.64 -20.43 -10.93
CA ASN A 110 3.76 -20.65 -9.47
C ASN A 110 3.50 -19.42 -8.59
N PHE A 111 2.90 -18.38 -9.14
CA PHE A 111 2.67 -17.11 -8.46
C PHE A 111 1.85 -17.28 -7.18
N LEU A 112 0.76 -18.05 -7.19
CA LEU A 112 -0.05 -18.28 -6.00
C LEU A 112 0.68 -19.15 -4.99
N SER A 113 1.40 -20.18 -5.45
CA SER A 113 2.16 -21.06 -4.56
C SER A 113 3.19 -20.27 -3.73
N ASP A 114 3.91 -19.36 -4.40
CA ASP A 114 4.85 -18.42 -3.77
C ASP A 114 4.14 -17.42 -2.85
N LEU A 115 2.99 -16.89 -3.28
CA LEU A 115 2.21 -15.93 -2.51
C LEU A 115 1.58 -16.56 -1.25
N GLN A 116 1.07 -17.80 -1.35
CA GLN A 116 0.50 -18.53 -0.22
C GLN A 116 1.54 -18.83 0.84
N SER A 117 2.75 -19.22 0.42
CA SER A 117 3.88 -19.45 1.32
C SER A 117 4.21 -18.17 2.11
N HIS A 118 4.32 -17.04 1.42
CA HIS A 118 4.57 -15.75 2.08
C HIS A 118 3.40 -15.30 2.97
N ALA A 119 2.15 -15.47 2.53
CA ALA A 119 0.99 -15.14 3.33
C ALA A 119 0.89 -16.01 4.59
N ALA A 120 1.30 -17.28 4.53
CA ALA A 120 1.37 -18.15 5.70
C ALA A 120 2.45 -17.71 6.69
N GLU A 121 3.60 -17.23 6.22
CA GLU A 121 4.63 -16.62 7.07
C GLU A 121 4.08 -15.39 7.80
N LEU A 122 3.45 -14.46 7.07
CA LEU A 122 2.82 -13.27 7.67
C LEU A 122 1.71 -13.67 8.66
N GLN A 123 0.88 -14.65 8.30
CA GLN A 123 -0.19 -15.15 9.16
C GLN A 123 0.34 -15.64 10.51
N ASN A 124 1.51 -16.29 10.52
CA ASN A 124 2.19 -16.76 11.73
C ASN A 124 2.91 -15.63 12.49
N GLN A 125 3.41 -14.61 11.78
CA GLN A 125 4.07 -13.45 12.38
C GLN A 125 3.09 -12.60 13.21
N GLY A 126 1.84 -12.47 12.76
CA GLY A 126 0.83 -11.65 13.42
C GLY A 126 0.77 -10.21 12.90
N GLY A 127 -0.06 -9.40 13.55
CA GLY A 127 -0.27 -8.00 13.19
C GLY A 127 0.83 -7.08 13.72
N ARG A 128 0.91 -5.87 13.18
CA ARG A 128 1.86 -4.86 13.66
C ARG A 128 1.60 -4.50 15.13
N LEU A 129 2.66 -4.46 15.93
CA LEU A 129 2.60 -3.92 17.29
C LEU A 129 2.27 -2.42 17.30
N LEU A 130 1.49 -2.00 18.29
CA LEU A 130 1.19 -0.59 18.53
C LEU A 130 2.41 0.13 19.09
N SER A 131 2.62 1.36 18.64
CA SER A 131 3.50 2.31 19.32
C SER A 131 2.93 2.74 20.67
N SER A 132 3.79 3.24 21.56
CA SER A 132 3.38 3.79 22.86
C SER A 132 2.30 4.88 22.74
N HIS A 133 2.41 5.71 21.71
CA HIS A 133 1.45 6.78 21.44
C HIS A 133 0.10 6.24 20.93
N GLU A 134 0.09 5.21 20.06
CA GLU A 134 -1.16 4.56 19.66
C GLU A 134 -1.87 3.89 20.84
N ILE A 135 -1.11 3.21 21.71
CA ILE A 135 -1.65 2.64 22.96
C ILE A 135 -2.28 3.74 23.81
N TYR A 136 -1.58 4.86 24.00
CA TYR A 136 -2.11 6.02 24.73
C TYR A 136 -3.43 6.53 24.12
N MET A 137 -3.49 6.72 22.79
CA MET A 137 -4.70 7.22 22.13
C MET A 137 -5.87 6.24 22.20
N MET A 138 -5.62 4.93 22.12
CA MET A 138 -6.66 3.92 22.34
C MET A 138 -7.17 3.96 23.78
N ARG A 139 -6.29 4.06 24.77
CA ARG A 139 -6.65 4.23 26.18
C ARG A 139 -7.47 5.48 26.44
N VAL A 140 -7.14 6.60 25.78
CA VAL A 140 -7.91 7.85 25.85
C VAL A 140 -9.35 7.62 25.39
N LYS A 141 -9.52 7.00 24.21
CA LYS A 141 -10.85 6.73 23.65
C LYS A 141 -11.67 5.78 24.53
N ILE A 142 -11.05 4.67 24.97
CA ILE A 142 -11.72 3.69 25.86
C ILE A 142 -12.08 4.33 27.20
N THR A 143 -11.20 5.17 27.78
CA THR A 143 -11.48 5.89 29.02
C THR A 143 -12.67 6.82 28.85
N SER A 144 -12.76 7.58 27.75
CA SER A 144 -13.91 8.44 27.45
C SER A 144 -15.21 7.64 27.41
N LEU A 145 -15.23 6.54 26.64
CA LEU A 145 -16.40 5.67 26.53
C LEU A 145 -16.79 5.05 27.88
N LEU A 146 -15.80 4.67 28.70
CA LEU A 146 -16.05 4.15 30.04
C LEU A 146 -16.71 5.20 30.94
N MET A 147 -16.32 6.47 30.86
CA MET A 147 -16.96 7.53 31.64
C MET A 147 -18.41 7.73 31.21
N ASP A 148 -18.69 7.69 29.91
CA ASP A 148 -20.06 7.75 29.38
C ASP A 148 -20.88 6.56 29.90
N ILE A 149 -20.34 5.33 29.85
CA ILE A 149 -21.00 4.10 30.34
C ILE A 149 -21.27 4.19 31.85
N LYS A 150 -20.32 4.70 32.65
CA LYS A 150 -20.51 4.87 34.09
C LYS A 150 -21.61 5.89 34.40
N GLY A 151 -21.57 7.05 33.74
CA GLY A 151 -22.47 8.17 34.01
C GLY A 151 -23.87 8.08 33.37
N GLY A 152 -24.02 7.34 32.27
CA GLY A 152 -25.30 7.25 31.56
C GLY A 152 -26.32 6.35 32.27
N HIS A 153 -27.60 6.70 32.20
CA HIS A 153 -28.67 5.91 32.82
C HIS A 153 -29.58 5.22 31.79
N ASP A 154 -29.64 5.71 30.56
CA ASP A 154 -30.39 5.08 29.47
C ASP A 154 -29.53 4.07 28.72
N LEU A 155 -29.90 2.78 28.80
CA LEU A 155 -29.21 1.71 28.09
C LEU A 155 -29.35 1.82 26.57
N ASN A 156 -30.43 2.42 26.06
CA ASN A 156 -30.61 2.61 24.62
C ASN A 156 -29.56 3.59 24.08
N GLU A 157 -29.34 4.69 24.78
CA GLU A 157 -28.27 5.65 24.47
C GLU A 157 -26.88 5.01 24.62
N LEU A 158 -26.66 4.26 25.72
CA LEU A 158 -25.38 3.62 25.98
C LEU A 158 -25.04 2.45 25.05
N THR A 159 -26.00 1.89 24.33
CA THR A 159 -25.80 0.70 23.48
C THR A 159 -24.65 0.91 22.48
N PHE A 160 -24.58 2.07 21.84
CA PHE A 160 -23.53 2.39 20.88
C PHE A 160 -22.17 2.65 21.56
N SER A 161 -22.16 3.25 22.76
CA SER A 161 -20.95 3.45 23.55
C SER A 161 -20.38 2.11 24.04
N ILE A 162 -21.24 1.19 24.46
CA ILE A 162 -20.86 -0.17 24.88
C ILE A 162 -20.27 -0.95 23.70
N ALA A 163 -20.95 -0.93 22.54
CA ALA A 163 -20.45 -1.60 21.34
C ALA A 163 -19.08 -1.06 20.91
N SER A 164 -18.92 0.28 20.93
CA SER A 164 -17.64 0.93 20.60
C SER A 164 -16.53 0.61 21.62
N ALA A 165 -16.87 0.54 22.92
CA ALA A 165 -15.92 0.22 23.97
C ALA A 165 -15.41 -1.22 23.83
N LEU A 166 -16.31 -2.18 23.56
CA LEU A 166 -15.92 -3.58 23.30
C LEU A 166 -15.03 -3.70 22.07
N ASP A 167 -15.39 -3.04 20.98
CA ASP A 167 -14.64 -3.10 19.73
C ASP A 167 -13.20 -2.60 19.94
N LEU A 168 -13.04 -1.43 20.56
CA LEU A 168 -11.73 -0.83 20.86
C LEU A 168 -10.94 -1.61 21.92
N LEU A 169 -11.59 -2.15 22.95
CA LEU A 169 -10.91 -2.91 24.01
C LEU A 169 -10.33 -4.22 23.46
N THR A 170 -11.11 -4.94 22.66
CA THR A 170 -10.67 -6.18 22.02
C THR A 170 -9.60 -5.91 20.97
N GLU A 171 -9.71 -4.83 20.21
CA GLU A 171 -8.66 -4.38 19.29
C GLU A 171 -7.36 -4.06 20.03
N LEU A 172 -7.43 -3.31 21.14
CA LEU A 172 -6.25 -2.97 21.96
C LEU A 172 -5.54 -4.23 22.44
N LYS A 173 -6.29 -5.18 23.02
CA LYS A 173 -5.73 -6.42 23.55
C LYS A 173 -5.07 -7.27 22.47
N LEU A 174 -5.71 -7.44 21.32
CA LEU A 174 -5.16 -8.22 20.20
C LEU A 174 -3.90 -7.57 19.63
N LYS A 175 -3.95 -6.26 19.32
CA LYS A 175 -2.80 -5.56 18.75
C LYS A 175 -1.63 -5.47 19.71
N PHE A 176 -1.89 -5.30 21.01
CA PHE A 176 -0.85 -5.29 22.03
C PHE A 176 -0.11 -6.65 22.10
N ALA A 177 -0.84 -7.75 21.87
CA ALA A 177 -0.26 -9.09 21.79
C ALA A 177 0.34 -9.42 20.40
N GLY A 178 0.41 -8.48 19.46
CA GLY A 178 0.85 -8.73 18.08
C GLY A 178 -0.06 -9.68 17.30
N SER A 179 -1.30 -9.88 17.74
CA SER A 179 -2.25 -10.78 17.10
C SER A 179 -3.05 -10.11 15.98
N TRP A 180 -3.59 -10.92 15.08
CA TRP A 180 -4.60 -10.47 14.13
C TRP A 180 -5.90 -10.13 14.86
N CYS A 181 -6.49 -8.98 14.52
CA CYS A 181 -7.75 -8.53 15.09
C CYS A 181 -8.94 -9.28 14.49
N GLY A 182 -8.99 -9.35 13.15
CA GLY A 182 -10.20 -9.71 12.42
C GLY A 182 -11.40 -8.83 12.77
N ASP A 183 -12.54 -9.12 12.15
CA ASP A 183 -13.80 -8.40 12.38
C ASP A 183 -14.93 -9.37 12.77
N GLY A 184 -15.89 -8.87 13.54
CA GLY A 184 -17.07 -9.61 13.98
C GLY A 184 -16.76 -11.00 14.55
N LYS A 185 -17.24 -12.06 13.87
CA LYS A 185 -17.02 -13.47 14.26
C LYS A 185 -15.54 -13.85 14.40
N TYR A 186 -14.67 -13.26 13.59
CA TYR A 186 -13.24 -13.56 13.65
C TYR A 186 -12.59 -12.89 14.86
N ARG A 187 -12.99 -11.66 15.20
CA ARG A 187 -12.51 -10.98 16.42
C ARG A 187 -12.81 -11.77 17.68
N ALA A 188 -14.03 -12.29 17.80
CA ALA A 188 -14.42 -13.17 18.90
C ALA A 188 -13.53 -14.44 18.97
N ARG A 189 -13.26 -15.09 17.82
CA ARG A 189 -12.39 -16.28 17.75
C ARG A 189 -10.94 -15.97 18.12
N HIS A 190 -10.41 -14.83 17.67
CA HIS A 190 -9.05 -14.40 17.99
C HIS A 190 -8.91 -14.09 19.48
N ILE A 191 -9.88 -13.41 20.08
CA ILE A 191 -9.90 -13.20 21.54
C ILE A 191 -9.99 -14.53 22.28
N GLN A 192 -10.89 -15.44 21.89
CA GLN A 192 -11.02 -16.74 22.54
C GLN A 192 -9.73 -17.56 22.44
N ALA A 193 -9.02 -17.49 21.32
CA ALA A 193 -7.74 -18.18 21.13
C ALA A 193 -6.60 -17.54 21.94
N LEU A 194 -6.60 -16.21 22.08
CA LEU A 194 -5.57 -15.47 22.82
C LEU A 194 -5.77 -15.54 24.34
N ASP A 195 -6.99 -15.28 24.80
CA ASP A 195 -7.35 -15.16 26.21
C ASP A 195 -8.79 -15.66 26.46
N PRO A 196 -8.98 -16.97 26.70
CA PRO A 196 -10.29 -17.57 26.97
C PRO A 196 -10.98 -16.99 28.21
N LEU A 197 -10.23 -16.54 29.21
CA LEU A 197 -10.80 -15.98 30.44
C LEU A 197 -11.41 -14.61 30.16
N PHE A 198 -10.66 -13.73 29.50
CA PHE A 198 -11.17 -12.42 29.07
C PHE A 198 -12.37 -12.55 28.12
N TYR A 199 -12.34 -13.53 27.20
CA TYR A 199 -13.48 -13.85 26.34
C TYR A 199 -14.75 -14.13 27.16
N ASN A 200 -14.65 -15.00 28.17
CA ASN A 200 -15.78 -15.38 29.01
C ASN A 200 -16.24 -14.21 29.90
N GLU A 201 -15.31 -13.45 30.49
CA GLU A 201 -15.62 -12.27 31.30
C GLU A 201 -16.40 -11.22 30.50
N MET A 202 -15.98 -10.92 29.27
CA MET A 202 -16.69 -10.00 28.39
C MET A 202 -18.09 -10.51 28.02
N ASN A 203 -18.24 -11.77 27.62
CA ASN A 203 -19.54 -12.32 27.26
C ASN A 203 -20.51 -12.30 28.45
N ASN A 204 -20.01 -12.63 29.65
CA ASN A 204 -20.81 -12.53 30.86
C ASN A 204 -21.18 -11.08 31.17
N ALA A 205 -20.26 -10.13 31.00
CA ALA A 205 -20.57 -8.72 31.19
C ALA A 205 -21.65 -8.20 30.23
N MET A 206 -21.65 -8.66 28.98
CA MET A 206 -22.70 -8.33 28.02
C MET A 206 -24.03 -8.98 28.39
N TYR A 207 -24.02 -10.22 28.87
CA TYR A 207 -25.22 -10.87 29.40
C TYR A 207 -25.84 -10.07 30.56
N GLU A 208 -25.05 -9.66 31.55
CA GLU A 208 -25.51 -8.89 32.71
C GLU A 208 -26.09 -7.52 32.34
N ILE A 209 -25.51 -6.85 31.34
CA ILE A 209 -26.06 -5.59 30.82
C ILE A 209 -27.45 -5.78 30.25
N TYR A 210 -27.66 -6.79 29.39
CA TYR A 210 -28.93 -6.96 28.70
C TYR A 210 -30.00 -7.67 29.55
N ALA A 211 -29.60 -8.61 30.40
CA ALA A 211 -30.51 -9.35 31.27
C ALA A 211 -30.89 -8.54 32.50
N ASN A 212 -29.91 -7.92 33.17
CA ASN A 212 -30.07 -7.36 34.50
C ASN A 212 -29.88 -5.84 34.55
N LYS A 213 -29.56 -5.21 33.41
CA LYS A 213 -29.22 -3.77 33.32
C LYS A 213 -28.03 -3.38 34.19
N ASP A 214 -27.20 -4.35 34.58
CA ASP A 214 -26.03 -4.13 35.42
C ASP A 214 -24.79 -3.89 34.54
N LYS A 215 -24.26 -2.67 34.63
CA LYS A 215 -23.06 -2.23 33.89
C LYS A 215 -21.77 -2.57 34.65
N THR A 216 -21.87 -2.95 35.92
CA THR A 216 -20.73 -3.15 36.82
C THR A 216 -19.73 -4.18 36.30
N PRO A 217 -20.15 -5.33 35.74
CA PRO A 217 -19.22 -6.32 35.21
C PRO A 217 -18.41 -5.78 34.03
N LEU A 218 -19.04 -5.05 33.09
CA LEU A 218 -18.35 -4.46 31.95
C LEU A 218 -17.33 -3.41 32.39
N VAL A 219 -17.72 -2.54 33.34
CA VAL A 219 -16.82 -1.55 33.93
C VAL A 219 -15.57 -2.22 34.50
N LYS A 220 -15.74 -3.28 35.29
CA LYS A 220 -14.61 -4.02 35.89
C LYS A 220 -13.70 -4.65 34.84
N VAL A 221 -14.27 -5.24 33.78
CA VAL A 221 -13.49 -5.85 32.69
C VAL A 221 -12.66 -4.79 31.95
N ILE A 222 -13.26 -3.65 31.61
CA ILE A 222 -12.56 -2.54 30.95
C ILE A 222 -11.44 -2.01 31.83
N GLU A 223 -11.70 -1.75 33.12
CA GLU A 223 -10.68 -1.24 34.05
C GLU A 223 -9.52 -2.22 34.25
N LYS A 224 -9.83 -3.51 34.42
CA LYS A 224 -8.85 -4.58 34.57
C LYS A 224 -7.92 -4.65 33.36
N GLU A 225 -8.48 -4.65 32.15
CA GLU A 225 -7.68 -4.70 30.93
C GLU A 225 -6.89 -3.39 30.72
N LEU A 226 -7.48 -2.22 30.94
CA LEU A 226 -6.75 -0.95 30.84
C LEU A 226 -5.57 -0.88 31.81
N ASN A 227 -5.66 -1.47 33.01
CA ASN A 227 -4.55 -1.51 33.97
C ASN A 227 -3.32 -2.25 33.44
N VAL A 228 -3.50 -3.25 32.56
CA VAL A 228 -2.38 -3.91 31.86
C VAL A 228 -1.62 -2.94 30.97
N HIS A 229 -2.32 -1.92 30.43
CA HIS A 229 -1.78 -0.94 29.49
C HIS A 229 -1.43 0.42 30.14
N GLY A 230 -1.38 0.48 31.47
CA GLY A 230 -1.04 1.67 32.25
C GLY A 230 -2.23 2.45 32.82
N GLY A 231 -3.43 1.87 32.81
CA GLY A 231 -4.63 2.33 33.54
C GLY A 231 -5.52 3.34 32.82
N LEU A 232 -6.39 4.00 33.58
CA LEU A 232 -7.25 5.09 33.10
C LEU A 232 -6.46 6.38 32.90
N ILE A 233 -6.97 7.26 32.04
CA ILE A 233 -6.36 8.59 31.78
C ILE A 233 -7.27 9.68 32.35
N SER A 234 -6.77 10.43 33.33
CA SER A 234 -7.52 11.49 34.02
C SER A 234 -7.66 12.79 33.22
N TYR A 235 -6.65 13.14 32.41
CA TYR A 235 -6.63 14.33 31.57
C TYR A 235 -6.09 14.00 30.18
N TYR A 236 -6.82 14.36 29.13
CA TYR A 236 -6.40 14.11 27.75
C TYR A 236 -6.99 15.14 26.77
N SER A 237 -6.22 15.45 25.72
CA SER A 237 -6.72 16.19 24.57
C SER A 237 -7.38 15.23 23.59
N LYS A 238 -8.55 15.61 23.05
CA LYS A 238 -9.24 14.89 21.97
C LYS A 238 -8.72 15.26 20.57
N ALA A 239 -7.82 16.25 20.46
CA ALA A 239 -7.27 16.66 19.17
C ALA A 239 -6.33 15.56 18.63
N ASN A 240 -6.80 14.84 17.60
CA ASN A 240 -6.08 13.79 16.88
C ASN A 240 -4.92 14.36 16.05
N THR A 241 -3.77 14.58 16.66
CA THR A 241 -2.52 14.54 15.91
C THR A 241 -1.62 13.51 16.57
N LEU A 242 -1.28 12.46 15.81
CA LEU A 242 -0.11 11.65 16.11
C LEU A 242 1.07 12.62 16.01
N SER A 243 1.44 13.28 17.11
CA SER A 243 2.48 14.30 17.11
C SER A 243 3.89 13.71 17.08
N SER A 244 4.01 12.38 16.92
CA SER A 244 5.28 11.67 16.97
C SER A 244 5.36 10.58 15.91
N VAL A 245 6.58 10.36 15.40
CA VAL A 245 6.95 9.21 14.58
C VAL A 245 7.56 8.11 15.45
N ALA A 246 7.45 6.86 14.98
CA ALA A 246 8.06 5.68 15.61
C ALA A 246 9.34 5.19 14.89
N HIS A 247 9.80 5.95 13.88
CA HIS A 247 10.90 5.55 13.02
C HIS A 247 11.86 6.73 12.79
N ASN A 248 13.05 6.43 12.25
CA ASN A 248 14.06 7.43 11.89
C ASN A 248 13.76 8.18 10.58
N TYR A 249 12.48 8.48 10.34
CA TYR A 249 12.04 9.32 9.25
C TYR A 249 10.66 9.91 9.56
N ILE A 250 10.35 11.03 8.90
CA ILE A 250 9.02 11.62 8.87
C ILE A 250 8.55 11.73 7.43
N VAL A 251 7.27 11.46 7.21
CA VAL A 251 6.60 11.71 5.92
C VAL A 251 5.69 12.91 6.07
N ILE A 252 5.81 13.80 5.08
CA ILE A 252 4.98 14.99 4.93
C ILE A 252 4.15 14.81 3.67
N GLU A 253 2.84 14.92 3.77
CA GLU A 253 1.95 14.98 2.62
C GLU A 253 1.70 16.44 2.21
N ILE A 254 1.83 16.71 0.92
CA ILE A 254 1.51 17.98 0.27
C ILE A 254 0.29 17.74 -0.63
N ASN A 255 -0.83 18.32 -0.25
CA ASN A 255 -2.08 18.16 -0.98
C ASN A 255 -2.05 18.96 -2.30
N THR A 256 -2.40 18.28 -3.39
CA THR A 256 -2.42 18.79 -4.78
C THR A 256 -3.83 19.05 -5.34
N GLU A 257 -4.86 19.16 -4.48
CA GLU A 257 -6.30 19.15 -4.82
C GLU A 257 -6.73 20.07 -5.98
N ASN A 258 -6.02 21.17 -6.25
CA ASN A 258 -6.36 22.08 -7.32
C ASN A 258 -5.21 22.18 -8.34
N LYS A 259 -5.30 21.43 -9.46
CA LYS A 259 -4.31 21.46 -10.56
C LYS A 259 -4.06 22.85 -11.13
N LEU A 260 -4.98 23.79 -10.93
CA LEU A 260 -4.85 25.18 -11.37
C LEU A 260 -3.84 25.98 -10.54
N ASP A 261 -3.37 25.44 -9.42
CA ASP A 261 -2.42 26.12 -8.53
C ASP A 261 -1.06 25.42 -8.45
N ILE A 262 -0.50 25.08 -9.61
CA ILE A 262 0.89 24.60 -9.75
C ILE A 262 1.86 25.55 -9.02
N LEU A 263 1.56 26.85 -8.99
CA LEU A 263 2.36 27.84 -8.30
C LEU A 263 2.39 27.60 -6.78
N LYS A 264 1.24 27.37 -6.13
CA LYS A 264 1.21 27.00 -4.70
C LYS A 264 1.98 25.71 -4.42
N ILE A 265 1.84 24.69 -5.27
CA ILE A 265 2.57 23.42 -5.08
C ILE A 265 4.08 23.66 -5.17
N LYS A 266 4.55 24.34 -6.22
CA LYS A 266 5.96 24.72 -6.38
C LYS A 266 6.48 25.54 -5.19
N ASN A 267 5.70 26.53 -4.76
CA ASN A 267 6.05 27.35 -3.61
C ASN A 267 6.17 26.52 -2.32
N THR A 268 5.28 25.55 -2.11
CA THR A 268 5.31 24.65 -0.95
C THR A 268 6.55 23.77 -0.96
N VAL A 269 6.85 23.12 -2.10
CA VAL A 269 8.06 22.30 -2.27
C VAL A 269 9.32 23.12 -2.03
N LYS A 270 9.37 24.35 -2.56
CA LYS A 270 10.47 25.29 -2.36
C LYS A 270 10.65 25.64 -0.88
N ILE A 271 9.59 26.10 -0.21
CA ILE A 271 9.62 26.50 1.22
C ILE A 271 10.07 25.33 2.11
N LEU A 272 9.56 24.13 1.89
CA LEU A 272 9.97 22.94 2.65
C LEU A 272 11.44 22.60 2.40
N SER A 273 11.91 22.68 1.14
CA SER A 273 13.30 22.40 0.80
C SER A 273 14.25 23.42 1.42
N GLU A 274 13.95 24.72 1.32
CA GLU A 274 14.75 25.80 1.92
C GLU A 274 14.79 25.68 3.45
N PHE A 275 13.66 25.31 4.07
CA PHE A 275 13.60 25.06 5.51
C PHE A 275 14.53 23.91 5.92
N ILE A 276 14.47 22.76 5.25
CA ILE A 276 15.35 21.62 5.60
C ILE A 276 16.82 21.96 5.36
N GLN A 277 17.15 22.66 4.27
CA GLN A 277 18.51 23.12 4.00
C GLN A 277 19.02 24.14 5.05
N SER A 278 18.14 24.91 5.69
CA SER A 278 18.51 25.85 6.75
C SER A 278 18.90 25.18 8.07
N ILE A 279 18.53 23.91 8.28
CA ILE A 279 18.88 23.15 9.49
C ILE A 279 20.32 22.63 9.34
N THR A 280 21.31 23.51 9.56
CA THR A 280 22.73 23.21 9.32
C THR A 280 23.35 22.22 10.31
N THR A 281 22.71 22.03 11.48
CA THR A 281 23.21 21.14 12.54
C THR A 281 23.09 19.66 12.19
N HIS A 282 22.29 19.32 11.18
CA HIS A 282 22.07 17.95 10.72
C HIS A 282 22.08 17.95 9.19
N HIS A 283 22.97 17.18 8.55
CA HIS A 283 22.91 16.96 7.10
C HIS A 283 21.72 16.05 6.76
N LEU A 284 20.51 16.60 6.86
CA LEU A 284 19.26 15.88 6.68
C LEU A 284 19.14 15.41 5.23
N LYS A 285 18.88 14.12 5.06
CA LYS A 285 18.62 13.52 3.75
C LYS A 285 17.12 13.52 3.52
N TYR A 286 16.70 13.99 2.36
CA TYR A 286 15.29 14.05 2.01
C TYR A 286 15.07 13.87 0.52
N TYR A 287 13.86 13.45 0.16
CA TYR A 287 13.40 13.44 -1.22
C TYR A 287 11.90 13.63 -1.28
N PHE A 288 11.43 14.11 -2.43
CA PHE A 288 10.00 14.19 -2.72
C PHE A 288 9.60 13.09 -3.69
N PHE A 289 8.34 12.68 -3.68
CA PHE A 289 7.79 11.78 -4.68
C PHE A 289 6.30 11.99 -4.87
N SER A 290 5.80 11.69 -6.07
CA SER A 290 4.37 11.65 -6.37
C SER A 290 3.79 10.27 -6.10
N SER A 291 2.63 10.19 -5.45
CA SER A 291 1.90 8.93 -5.26
C SER A 291 0.40 9.19 -5.23
N ASN A 292 -0.41 8.17 -5.50
CA ASN A 292 -1.86 8.26 -5.34
C ASN A 292 -2.19 8.73 -3.92
N ALA A 293 -3.20 9.59 -3.79
CA ALA A 293 -3.67 10.05 -2.50
C ALA A 293 -4.21 8.86 -1.68
N VAL A 294 -3.95 8.87 -0.37
CA VAL A 294 -4.46 7.84 0.55
C VAL A 294 -5.97 8.02 0.81
N GLU A 295 -6.50 9.24 0.67
CA GLU A 295 -7.93 9.51 0.80
C GLU A 295 -8.74 8.87 -0.34
N THR A 296 -9.79 8.12 0.02
CA THR A 296 -10.48 7.14 -0.84
C THR A 296 -11.22 7.71 -2.06
N ASN A 297 -11.33 9.02 -2.20
CA ASN A 297 -12.12 9.66 -3.27
C ASN A 297 -11.30 10.62 -4.15
N LYS A 298 -10.00 10.78 -3.90
CA LYS A 298 -9.17 11.72 -4.66
C LYS A 298 -8.46 11.01 -5.82
N ARG A 299 -8.70 11.47 -7.05
CA ARG A 299 -8.10 10.91 -8.28
C ARG A 299 -6.71 11.46 -8.57
N GLU A 300 -6.41 12.66 -8.09
CA GLU A 300 -5.11 13.31 -8.28
C GLU A 300 -4.06 12.78 -7.30
N PRO A 301 -2.84 12.48 -7.76
CA PRO A 301 -1.76 12.10 -6.86
C PRO A 301 -1.34 13.27 -5.98
N ASN A 302 -1.01 13.00 -4.73
CA ASN A 302 -0.35 13.93 -3.83
C ASN A 302 1.17 13.89 -4.03
N ILE A 303 1.85 14.94 -3.58
CA ILE A 303 3.30 14.94 -3.42
C ILE A 303 3.59 14.63 -1.97
N TYR A 304 4.56 13.77 -1.73
CA TYR A 304 5.04 13.40 -0.42
C TYR A 304 6.51 13.78 -0.30
N MET A 305 6.94 14.17 0.89
CA MET A 305 8.34 14.40 1.24
C MET A 305 8.73 13.44 2.35
N VAL A 306 9.87 12.77 2.19
CA VAL A 306 10.48 11.94 3.23
C VAL A 306 11.70 12.67 3.74
N ILE A 307 11.84 12.77 5.06
CA ILE A 307 13.04 13.30 5.71
C ILE A 307 13.57 12.19 6.63
N ASP A 308 14.77 11.70 6.34
CA ASP A 308 15.47 10.73 7.18
C ASP A 308 16.27 11.47 8.25
N ALA A 309 15.94 11.19 9.51
CA ALA A 309 16.52 11.82 10.69
C ALA A 309 16.29 10.96 11.94
N ASP A 310 17.09 11.15 12.99
CA ASP A 310 16.88 10.45 14.26
C ASP A 310 15.46 10.68 14.81
N MET A 311 14.79 9.63 15.27
CA MET A 311 13.41 9.68 15.77
C MET A 311 13.23 10.69 16.91
N HIS A 312 14.18 10.81 17.83
CA HIS A 312 14.10 11.77 18.93
C HIS A 312 14.25 13.20 18.41
N PHE A 313 15.20 13.44 17.49
CA PHE A 313 15.30 14.74 16.82
C PHE A 313 14.00 15.14 16.09
N ILE A 314 13.35 14.17 15.42
CA ILE A 314 12.08 14.43 14.74
C ILE A 314 11.01 14.86 15.74
N ASN A 315 10.82 14.06 16.79
CA ASN A 315 9.75 14.22 17.76
C ASN A 315 9.95 15.44 18.68
N ASP A 316 11.19 15.71 19.09
CA ASP A 316 11.51 16.73 20.08
C ASP A 316 11.79 18.10 19.46
N TYR A 317 12.01 18.18 18.13
CA TYR A 317 12.37 19.43 17.45
C TYR A 317 11.70 19.62 16.09
N LEU A 318 11.85 18.67 15.16
CA LEU A 318 11.50 18.91 13.75
C LEU A 318 10.00 19.17 13.56
N ILE A 319 9.14 18.38 14.22
CA ILE A 319 7.68 18.49 14.09
C ILE A 319 7.19 19.88 14.51
N ASP A 320 7.67 20.40 15.65
CA ASP A 320 7.29 21.73 16.14
C ASP A 320 7.74 22.84 15.19
N ARG A 321 8.94 22.72 14.61
CA ARG A 321 9.45 23.69 13.64
C ARG A 321 8.68 23.65 12.33
N LEU A 322 8.32 22.47 11.85
CA LEU A 322 7.45 22.31 10.68
C LEU A 322 6.06 22.91 10.94
N ASN A 323 5.48 22.68 12.13
CA ASN A 323 4.21 23.29 12.53
C ASN A 323 4.29 24.82 12.45
N PHE A 324 5.33 25.42 13.02
CA PHE A 324 5.54 26.86 12.93
C PHE A 324 5.70 27.36 11.48
N LEU A 325 6.40 26.60 10.63
CA LEU A 325 6.63 26.95 9.23
C LEU A 325 5.34 27.01 8.41
N VAL A 326 4.42 26.06 8.62
CA VAL A 326 3.20 25.93 7.81
C VAL A 326 1.99 26.65 8.40
N HIS A 327 1.98 26.91 9.71
CA HIS A 327 0.84 27.53 10.39
C HIS A 327 0.53 28.92 9.83
N ASN A 328 -0.72 29.10 9.37
CA ASN A 328 -1.25 30.35 8.78
C ASN A 328 -0.41 30.94 7.63
N LYS A 329 0.43 30.14 6.96
CA LYS A 329 1.25 30.63 5.86
C LYS A 329 0.41 30.75 4.58
N PRO A 330 0.18 31.95 4.04
CA PRO A 330 -0.58 32.10 2.80
C PRO A 330 0.22 31.60 1.60
N GLY A 331 -0.47 31.11 0.57
CA GLY A 331 0.16 30.76 -0.71
C GLY A 331 0.95 29.44 -0.71
N ILE A 332 0.72 28.55 0.26
CA ILE A 332 1.17 27.15 0.22
C ILE A 332 -0.04 26.21 0.12
N SER A 333 0.21 24.99 -0.38
CA SER A 333 -0.71 23.88 -0.32
C SER A 333 -0.99 23.47 1.12
N ARG A 334 -2.10 22.76 1.36
CA ARG A 334 -2.32 22.08 2.63
C ARG A 334 -1.23 21.04 2.83
N VAL A 335 -0.59 21.07 3.99
CA VAL A 335 0.49 20.17 4.39
C VAL A 335 0.04 19.37 5.62
N LEU A 336 0.26 18.06 5.61
CA LEU A 336 -0.05 17.16 6.73
C LEU A 336 1.20 16.40 7.16
N PHE A 337 1.52 16.42 8.45
CA PHE A 337 2.59 15.62 9.05
C PHE A 337 2.37 15.46 10.56
N PRO A 338 2.94 14.42 11.18
CA PRO A 338 3.49 13.22 10.55
C PRO A 338 2.42 12.43 9.78
N PHE A 339 2.67 12.16 8.49
CA PHE A 339 1.76 11.38 7.66
C PHE A 339 2.10 9.89 7.80
N GLN A 340 1.09 9.07 8.10
CA GLN A 340 1.29 7.63 8.37
C GLN A 340 1.40 6.85 7.06
N PHE A 341 2.57 6.91 6.44
CA PHE A 341 2.90 6.19 5.21
C PHE A 341 4.33 5.67 5.30
N ASP A 342 4.53 4.36 5.12
CA ASP A 342 5.87 3.78 5.11
C ASP A 342 6.44 3.81 3.69
N THR A 343 7.38 4.70 3.40
CA THR A 343 7.95 4.80 2.04
C THR A 343 8.83 3.62 1.65
N ARG A 344 9.25 2.83 2.65
CA ARG A 344 10.16 1.70 2.51
C ARG A 344 9.43 0.42 2.16
N PHE A 345 8.11 0.33 2.44
CA PHE A 345 7.36 -0.93 2.34
C PHE A 345 7.60 -1.67 1.02
N LYS A 346 7.68 -0.96 -0.12
CA LYS A 346 7.88 -1.59 -1.45
C LYS A 346 9.22 -2.33 -1.58
N PHE A 347 10.25 -1.90 -0.87
CA PHE A 347 11.59 -2.45 -0.87
C PHE A 347 11.71 -3.41 0.31
N SER A 348 11.73 -4.71 0.01
CA SER A 348 11.49 -5.83 0.93
C SER A 348 12.29 -5.87 2.25
N SER A 349 13.32 -5.03 2.41
CA SER A 349 14.06 -4.85 3.66
C SER A 349 14.57 -3.42 3.82
N ASP A 350 14.84 -3.03 5.07
CA ASP A 350 15.44 -1.73 5.38
C ASP A 350 16.83 -1.57 4.77
N ASP A 351 17.67 -2.61 4.81
CA ASP A 351 19.02 -2.58 4.20
C ASP A 351 18.96 -2.30 2.70
N LEU A 352 18.01 -2.95 2.01
CA LEU A 352 17.79 -2.75 0.58
C LEU A 352 17.33 -1.33 0.31
N TYR A 353 16.37 -0.81 1.08
CA TYR A 353 15.91 0.57 0.95
C TYR A 353 17.05 1.57 1.20
N SER A 354 17.80 1.42 2.31
CA SER A 354 18.91 2.31 2.67
C SER A 354 20.03 2.34 1.63
N PHE A 355 20.27 1.20 0.95
CA PHE A 355 21.21 1.14 -0.17
C PHE A 355 20.74 1.96 -1.39
N ILE A 356 19.44 1.99 -1.66
CA ILE A 356 18.86 2.60 -2.86
C ILE A 356 18.48 4.07 -2.63
N ALA A 357 18.09 4.45 -1.40
CA ALA A 357 17.63 5.78 -1.04
C ALA A 357 18.55 6.94 -1.48
N PRO A 358 19.91 6.80 -1.49
CA PRO A 358 20.80 7.79 -2.09
C PRO A 358 20.45 8.19 -3.52
N LEU A 359 19.99 7.24 -4.34
CA LEU A 359 19.53 7.52 -5.70
C LEU A 359 18.29 8.42 -5.70
N PHE A 360 17.40 8.26 -4.72
CA PHE A 360 16.19 9.07 -4.58
C PHE A 360 16.51 10.49 -4.13
N TYR A 361 17.40 10.68 -3.15
CA TYR A 361 17.85 12.03 -2.75
C TYR A 361 18.45 12.77 -3.95
N LYS A 362 19.33 12.10 -4.72
CA LYS A 362 19.98 12.71 -5.88
C LYS A 362 19.02 13.01 -7.03
N THR A 363 18.05 12.12 -7.28
CA THR A 363 16.96 12.38 -8.24
C THR A 363 16.15 13.60 -7.82
N SER A 364 15.76 13.67 -6.54
CA SER A 364 14.98 14.79 -6.00
C SER A 364 15.72 16.11 -6.10
N TRP A 365 17.04 16.10 -5.91
CA TRP A 365 17.88 17.27 -6.11
C TRP A 365 17.80 17.80 -7.55
N PHE A 366 17.97 16.95 -8.57
CA PHE A 366 17.81 17.38 -9.98
C PHE A 366 16.44 17.98 -10.28
N THR A 367 15.38 17.42 -9.69
CA THR A 367 14.00 17.87 -9.91
C THR A 367 13.68 19.18 -9.19
N ILE A 368 14.28 19.44 -8.03
CA ILE A 368 13.82 20.51 -7.12
C ILE A 368 14.80 21.68 -7.02
N GLU A 369 16.11 21.46 -7.18
CA GLU A 369 17.12 22.52 -7.11
C GLU A 369 16.78 23.68 -8.06
N ASN A 370 16.28 23.34 -9.25
CA ASN A 370 15.73 24.30 -10.18
C ASN A 370 14.20 24.27 -10.10
N ASN A 371 13.59 25.26 -9.44
CA ASN A 371 12.13 25.35 -9.28
C ASN A 371 11.35 25.33 -10.63
N HIS A 372 12.01 25.67 -11.74
CA HIS A 372 11.45 25.53 -13.09
C HIS A 372 11.24 24.06 -13.51
N ASN A 373 12.02 23.12 -12.98
CA ASN A 373 11.94 21.69 -13.29
C ASN A 373 10.78 21.00 -12.56
N VAL A 374 10.40 21.48 -11.37
CA VAL A 374 9.28 20.92 -10.58
C VAL A 374 8.01 20.90 -11.43
N LEU A 375 7.39 19.73 -11.59
CA LEU A 375 6.18 19.51 -12.40
C LEU A 375 6.30 20.04 -13.85
N SER A 376 7.50 20.04 -14.44
CA SER A 376 7.73 20.41 -15.84
C SER A 376 7.68 19.18 -16.75
N PRO A 377 6.66 19.03 -17.63
CA PRO A 377 6.52 17.83 -18.46
C PRO A 377 7.72 17.60 -19.40
N SER A 378 8.34 18.67 -19.91
CA SER A 378 9.52 18.54 -20.78
C SER A 378 10.73 18.00 -20.02
N PHE A 379 11.03 18.57 -18.85
CA PHE A 379 12.11 18.08 -17.99
C PHE A 379 11.87 16.64 -17.54
N GLN A 380 10.65 16.33 -17.10
CA GLN A 380 10.28 14.99 -16.64
C GLN A 380 10.50 13.93 -17.73
N LEU A 381 10.07 14.23 -18.95
CA LEU A 381 10.24 13.33 -20.08
C LEU A 381 11.72 13.23 -20.48
N ASP A 382 12.43 14.35 -20.60
CA ASP A 382 13.86 14.34 -20.97
C ASP A 382 14.71 13.56 -19.96
N PHE A 383 14.50 13.80 -18.66
CA PHE A 383 15.13 13.05 -17.58
C PHE A 383 14.83 11.55 -17.71
N SER A 384 13.57 11.18 -17.95
CA SER A 384 13.17 9.77 -18.06
C SER A 384 13.82 9.09 -19.26
N ILE A 385 13.92 9.78 -20.40
CA ILE A 385 14.59 9.24 -21.58
C ILE A 385 16.09 9.06 -21.35
N GLN A 386 16.76 10.03 -20.70
CA GLN A 386 18.16 9.89 -20.32
C GLN A 386 18.38 8.77 -19.31
N LEU A 387 17.50 8.65 -18.30
CA LEU A 387 17.56 7.60 -17.29
C LEU A 387 17.50 6.22 -17.94
N MET A 388 16.52 6.01 -18.83
CA MET A 388 16.36 4.73 -19.53
C MET A 388 17.54 4.40 -20.45
N LYS A 389 18.15 5.41 -21.09
CA LYS A 389 19.41 5.24 -21.81
C LYS A 389 20.53 4.75 -20.87
N GLN A 390 20.69 5.37 -19.71
CA GLN A 390 21.72 4.96 -18.75
C GLN A 390 21.44 3.57 -18.17
N ILE A 391 20.19 3.25 -17.86
CA ILE A 391 19.79 1.90 -17.43
C ILE A 391 20.17 0.85 -18.48
N LYS A 392 19.87 1.10 -19.76
CA LYS A 392 20.31 0.21 -20.85
C LYS A 392 21.83 0.00 -20.82
N LEU A 393 22.60 1.08 -20.71
CA LEU A 393 24.06 1.05 -20.75
C LEU A 393 24.70 0.44 -19.49
N LEU A 394 24.07 0.59 -18.31
CA LEU A 394 24.67 0.20 -17.03
C LEU A 394 24.14 -1.14 -16.51
N TRP A 395 22.84 -1.41 -16.64
CA TRP A 395 22.21 -2.62 -16.11
C TRP A 395 22.17 -3.75 -17.15
N PHE A 396 22.07 -3.39 -18.44
CA PHE A 396 21.86 -4.34 -19.55
C PHE A 396 22.95 -4.22 -20.62
N ALA A 397 24.16 -3.80 -20.24
CA ALA A 397 25.27 -3.53 -21.16
C ALA A 397 25.58 -4.69 -22.11
N ASN A 398 25.43 -5.92 -21.62
CA ASN A 398 25.80 -7.15 -22.31
C ASN A 398 24.62 -7.86 -22.97
N ASP A 399 23.38 -7.40 -22.76
CA ASP A 399 22.18 -8.07 -23.25
C ASP A 399 21.07 -7.07 -23.61
N ASN A 400 21.09 -6.65 -24.88
CA ASN A 400 20.06 -5.78 -25.43
C ASN A 400 18.67 -6.45 -25.48
N GLN A 401 18.61 -7.78 -25.63
CA GLN A 401 17.35 -8.49 -25.70
C GLN A 401 16.67 -8.50 -24.32
N GLN A 402 17.45 -8.73 -23.26
CA GLN A 402 16.97 -8.63 -21.89
C GLN A 402 16.45 -7.22 -21.57
N PHE A 403 17.09 -6.16 -22.08
CA PHE A 403 16.55 -4.80 -21.95
C PHE A 403 15.18 -4.65 -22.63
N VAL A 404 14.99 -5.19 -23.83
CA VAL A 404 13.69 -5.15 -24.52
C VAL A 404 12.64 -5.95 -23.74
N SER A 405 12.96 -7.14 -23.25
CA SER A 405 12.07 -7.92 -22.38
C SER A 405 11.74 -7.18 -21.08
N PHE A 406 12.69 -6.45 -20.51
CA PHE A 406 12.44 -5.61 -19.35
C PHE A 406 11.46 -4.47 -19.67
N LEU A 407 11.58 -3.80 -20.82
CA LEU A 407 10.62 -2.78 -21.25
C LEU A 407 9.20 -3.34 -21.39
N ASP A 408 9.06 -4.56 -21.90
CA ASP A 408 7.76 -5.26 -21.98
C ASP A 408 7.20 -5.56 -20.60
N TYR A 409 8.03 -6.06 -19.70
CA TYR A 409 7.66 -6.28 -18.30
C TYR A 409 7.19 -4.99 -17.60
N LEU A 410 7.91 -3.87 -17.81
CA LEU A 410 7.52 -2.57 -17.27
C LEU A 410 6.18 -2.10 -17.85
N LEU A 411 6.00 -2.21 -19.17
CA LEU A 411 4.76 -1.81 -19.83
C LEU A 411 3.58 -2.64 -19.33
N GLU A 412 3.72 -3.96 -19.23
CA GLU A 412 2.67 -4.84 -18.72
C GLU A 412 2.35 -4.57 -17.24
N SER A 413 3.37 -4.22 -16.45
CA SER A 413 3.20 -3.88 -15.03
C SER A 413 2.51 -2.53 -14.81
N TRP A 414 2.78 -1.52 -15.65
CA TRP A 414 2.38 -0.14 -15.38
C TRP A 414 1.25 0.38 -16.25
N LEU A 415 1.01 -0.21 -17.44
CA LEU A 415 0.00 0.29 -18.37
C LEU A 415 -1.40 0.31 -17.74
N VAL A 416 -1.70 -0.63 -16.84
CA VAL A 416 -2.99 -0.70 -16.14
C VAL A 416 -3.32 0.58 -15.35
N LEU A 417 -2.29 1.25 -14.83
CA LEU A 417 -2.44 2.52 -14.10
C LEU A 417 -2.99 3.64 -15.00
N SER A 418 -2.85 3.51 -16.32
CA SER A 418 -3.27 4.54 -17.27
C SER A 418 -4.71 4.40 -17.78
N TYR A 419 -5.33 3.21 -17.64
CA TYR A 419 -6.65 2.91 -18.22
C TYR A 419 -7.68 2.38 -17.24
N ASP A 420 -7.27 1.99 -16.02
CA ASP A 420 -8.17 1.63 -14.93
C ASP A 420 -8.15 2.71 -13.84
N ASP A 421 -9.25 3.45 -13.72
CA ASP A 421 -9.47 4.44 -12.66
C ASP A 421 -10.30 3.89 -11.49
N GLY A 422 -10.58 2.58 -11.49
CA GLY A 422 -11.36 1.90 -10.48
C GLY A 422 -12.87 2.03 -10.62
N THR A 423 -13.38 2.73 -11.64
CA THR A 423 -14.83 2.90 -11.84
C THR A 423 -15.44 1.90 -12.82
N VAL A 424 -14.61 1.19 -13.58
CA VAL A 424 -15.07 0.27 -14.62
C VAL A 424 -15.42 -1.09 -14.02
N SER A 425 -16.65 -1.56 -14.20
CA SER A 425 -17.11 -2.83 -13.63
C SER A 425 -16.72 -4.06 -14.45
N THR A 426 -16.53 -3.96 -15.77
CA THR A 426 -16.31 -5.15 -16.63
C THR A 426 -14.91 -5.23 -17.25
N THR A 427 -14.39 -6.46 -17.36
CA THR A 427 -13.09 -6.76 -18.00
C THR A 427 -13.05 -6.30 -19.46
N LEU A 428 -14.14 -6.50 -20.22
CA LEU A 428 -14.21 -6.08 -21.63
C LEU A 428 -14.04 -4.58 -21.80
N LYS A 429 -14.65 -3.77 -20.92
CA LYS A 429 -14.52 -2.31 -20.99
C LYS A 429 -13.11 -1.86 -20.62
N LEU A 430 -12.46 -2.51 -19.66
CA LEU A 430 -11.05 -2.24 -19.32
C LEU A 430 -10.11 -2.52 -20.50
N LEU A 431 -10.28 -3.67 -21.17
CA LEU A 431 -9.48 -4.02 -22.36
C LEU A 431 -9.71 -3.03 -23.52
N HIS A 432 -10.93 -2.52 -23.67
CA HIS A 432 -11.20 -1.45 -24.63
C HIS A 432 -10.48 -0.14 -24.26
N ASN A 433 -10.54 0.28 -22.98
CA ASN A 433 -9.82 1.46 -22.50
C ASN A 433 -8.30 1.33 -22.68
N LYS A 434 -7.74 0.13 -22.46
CA LYS A 434 -6.33 -0.18 -22.71
C LYS A 434 -5.94 0.13 -24.15
N ASN A 435 -6.75 -0.29 -25.12
CA ASN A 435 -6.50 -0.01 -26.54
C ASN A 435 -6.54 1.50 -26.84
N ILE A 436 -7.53 2.21 -26.31
CA ILE A 436 -7.63 3.69 -26.44
C ILE A 436 -6.35 4.37 -25.92
N VAL A 437 -5.83 3.94 -24.76
CA VAL A 437 -4.61 4.53 -24.20
C VAL A 437 -3.38 4.21 -25.04
N LEU A 438 -3.26 2.99 -25.58
CA LEU A 438 -2.16 2.64 -26.48
C LEU A 438 -2.18 3.46 -27.78
N ASP A 439 -3.35 3.71 -28.35
CA ASP A 439 -3.50 4.58 -29.52
C ASP A 439 -3.10 6.02 -29.20
N LYS A 440 -3.52 6.53 -28.04
CA LYS A 440 -3.12 7.85 -27.54
C LYS A 440 -1.61 7.94 -27.34
N PHE A 441 -0.98 6.95 -26.72
CA PHE A 441 0.48 6.89 -26.55
C PHE A 441 1.19 6.90 -27.90
N ASN A 442 0.69 6.17 -28.89
CA ASN A 442 1.27 6.15 -30.22
C ASN A 442 1.17 7.52 -30.91
N SER A 443 0.01 8.20 -30.82
CA SER A 443 -0.16 9.57 -31.34
C SER A 443 0.82 10.54 -30.68
N MET A 444 0.87 10.57 -29.34
CA MET A 444 1.78 11.44 -28.58
C MET A 444 3.25 11.20 -28.96
N PHE A 445 3.64 9.93 -29.14
CA PHE A 445 5.00 9.59 -29.55
C PHE A 445 5.32 10.10 -30.96
N LEU A 446 4.38 9.99 -31.91
CA LEU A 446 4.59 10.47 -33.28
C LEU A 446 4.82 11.99 -33.30
N ASP A 447 4.04 12.74 -32.54
CA ASP A 447 4.15 14.20 -32.43
C ASP A 447 5.50 14.63 -31.82
N GLN A 448 6.03 13.84 -30.89
CA GLN A 448 7.25 14.15 -30.14
C GLN A 448 8.50 13.43 -30.67
N LYS A 449 8.36 12.56 -31.69
CA LYS A 449 9.37 11.58 -32.12
C LYS A 449 10.75 12.20 -32.34
N THR A 450 10.83 13.30 -33.07
CA THR A 450 12.09 13.95 -33.42
C THR A 450 12.83 14.44 -32.17
N VAL A 451 12.11 15.06 -31.23
CA VAL A 451 12.67 15.56 -29.98
C VAL A 451 13.13 14.40 -29.11
N LEU A 452 12.30 13.38 -28.93
CA LEU A 452 12.61 12.22 -28.09
C LEU A 452 13.83 11.44 -28.60
N CYS A 453 13.93 11.21 -29.91
CA CYS A 453 15.10 10.58 -30.52
C CYS A 453 16.36 11.44 -30.36
N LYS A 454 16.26 12.76 -30.47
CA LYS A 454 17.38 13.69 -30.26
C LYS A 454 17.84 13.66 -28.80
N THR A 455 16.91 13.72 -27.84
CA THR A 455 17.20 13.56 -26.42
C THR A 455 17.89 12.23 -26.17
N TYR A 456 17.34 11.10 -26.62
CA TYR A 456 17.97 9.79 -26.41
C TYR A 456 19.42 9.70 -26.96
N LYS A 457 19.72 10.41 -28.06
CA LYS A 457 21.08 10.44 -28.64
C LYS A 457 22.03 11.46 -27.99
N SER A 458 21.52 12.42 -27.21
CA SER A 458 22.34 13.48 -26.61
C SER A 458 23.31 12.93 -25.55
N LYS A 459 24.30 13.76 -25.15
CA LYS A 459 25.21 13.44 -24.07
C LYS A 459 24.45 13.28 -22.75
N CYS A 460 24.93 12.40 -21.87
CA CYS A 460 24.34 12.19 -20.56
C CYS A 460 24.28 13.50 -19.78
N SER A 461 23.11 13.80 -19.20
CA SER A 461 22.89 14.99 -18.37
C SER A 461 23.11 14.74 -16.87
N PHE A 462 23.35 13.48 -16.46
CA PHE A 462 23.58 13.14 -15.07
C PHE A 462 25.04 13.27 -14.70
N ASP A 463 25.30 13.70 -13.46
CA ASP A 463 26.64 13.74 -12.91
C ASP A 463 27.19 12.34 -12.59
N LYS A 464 28.49 12.29 -12.31
CA LYS A 464 29.20 11.04 -12.04
C LYS A 464 28.63 10.31 -10.82
N ASP A 465 28.25 11.03 -9.77
CA ASP A 465 27.75 10.45 -8.53
C ASP A 465 26.42 9.73 -8.77
N PHE A 466 25.50 10.36 -9.51
CA PHE A 466 24.24 9.72 -9.90
C PHE A 466 24.47 8.45 -10.72
N LEU A 467 25.40 8.48 -11.67
CA LEU A 467 25.73 7.30 -12.49
C LEU A 467 26.36 6.18 -11.66
N VAL A 468 27.17 6.50 -10.65
CA VAL A 468 27.74 5.52 -9.71
C VAL A 468 26.64 4.86 -8.89
N LEU A 469 25.73 5.65 -8.32
CA LEU A 469 24.57 5.14 -7.57
C LEU A 469 23.67 4.28 -8.46
N LEU A 470 23.40 4.71 -9.69
CA LEU A 470 22.59 3.94 -10.63
C LEU A 470 23.29 2.63 -11.00
N LYS A 471 24.60 2.64 -11.24
CA LYS A 471 25.39 1.44 -11.58
C LYS A 471 25.46 0.41 -10.45
N SER A 472 25.30 0.81 -9.19
CA SER A 472 25.41 -0.10 -8.05
C SER A 472 24.12 -0.89 -7.76
N ILE A 473 22.95 -0.43 -8.21
CA ILE A 473 21.64 -1.10 -7.99
C ILE A 473 21.64 -2.60 -8.33
N PRO A 474 22.25 -3.07 -9.43
CA PRO A 474 22.37 -4.49 -9.74
C PRO A 474 23.10 -5.36 -8.70
N GLN A 475 23.79 -4.74 -7.75
CA GLN A 475 24.58 -5.34 -6.67
C GLN A 475 24.00 -5.03 -5.29
N ALA A 476 22.75 -4.54 -5.22
CA ALA A 476 22.11 -4.23 -3.94
C ALA A 476 22.08 -5.47 -3.03
N PRO A 477 22.32 -5.31 -1.71
CA PRO A 477 22.25 -6.41 -0.76
C PRO A 477 20.80 -6.88 -0.58
N GLY A 478 20.59 -8.15 -0.21
CA GLY A 478 19.27 -8.64 0.14
C GLY A 478 18.31 -8.86 -1.04
N ILE A 479 18.79 -8.90 -2.29
CA ILE A 479 17.93 -9.20 -3.45
C ILE A 479 17.28 -10.59 -3.30
N GLU A 480 18.00 -11.54 -2.70
CA GLU A 480 17.52 -12.89 -2.40
C GLU A 480 16.33 -12.92 -1.44
N THR A 481 16.17 -11.90 -0.58
CA THR A 481 15.08 -11.80 0.40
C THR A 481 13.80 -11.24 -0.21
N ILE A 482 13.85 -10.71 -1.44
CA ILE A 482 12.66 -10.24 -2.15
C ILE A 482 11.67 -11.41 -2.26
N PRO A 483 10.43 -11.27 -1.76
CA PRO A 483 9.44 -12.34 -1.82
C PRO A 483 9.17 -12.78 -3.26
N ALA A 484 9.10 -14.09 -3.46
CA ALA A 484 9.00 -14.69 -4.78
C ALA A 484 7.76 -14.22 -5.57
N PHE A 485 6.63 -14.00 -4.91
CA PHE A 485 5.42 -13.50 -5.57
C PHE A 485 5.61 -12.12 -6.24
N LYS A 486 6.64 -11.34 -5.86
CA LYS A 486 6.96 -10.04 -6.48
C LYS A 486 7.54 -10.19 -7.89
N THR A 487 7.93 -11.40 -8.31
CA THR A 487 8.30 -11.70 -9.70
C THR A 487 7.08 -12.06 -10.56
N TYR A 488 5.87 -11.65 -10.15
CA TYR A 488 4.66 -11.79 -10.97
C TYR A 488 4.89 -11.29 -12.40
N LEU A 489 4.26 -11.95 -13.38
CA LEU A 489 4.48 -11.75 -14.83
C LEU A 489 5.87 -12.15 -15.37
N LEU A 490 6.75 -12.69 -14.53
CA LEU A 490 7.99 -13.34 -14.96
C LEU A 490 7.82 -14.87 -14.90
N GLU A 491 8.54 -15.60 -15.75
CA GLU A 491 8.29 -17.04 -15.96
C GLU A 491 8.74 -17.93 -14.79
N LYS A 492 9.74 -17.51 -14.00
CA LYS A 492 10.28 -18.29 -12.89
C LYS A 492 10.66 -17.41 -11.70
N ASN A 493 10.79 -18.02 -10.53
CA ASN A 493 11.39 -17.41 -9.35
C ASN A 493 12.90 -17.74 -9.32
N THR A 494 13.71 -16.86 -9.91
CA THR A 494 15.18 -16.94 -9.85
C THR A 494 15.74 -15.66 -9.26
N LEU A 495 16.98 -15.69 -8.77
CA LEU A 495 17.68 -14.49 -8.29
C LEU A 495 17.72 -13.38 -9.35
N GLU A 496 17.86 -13.77 -10.61
CA GLU A 496 17.81 -12.85 -11.75
C GLU A 496 16.44 -12.18 -11.88
N TYR A 497 15.34 -12.91 -11.77
CA TYR A 497 14.00 -12.31 -11.83
C TYR A 497 13.66 -11.46 -10.60
N LYS A 498 14.16 -11.81 -9.41
CA LYS A 498 14.08 -10.93 -8.23
C LYS A 498 14.79 -9.60 -8.46
N LYS A 499 15.96 -9.64 -9.11
CA LYS A 499 16.71 -8.45 -9.52
C LYS A 499 15.94 -7.62 -10.57
N ILE A 500 15.30 -8.25 -11.55
CA ILE A 500 14.42 -7.55 -12.51
C ILE A 500 13.20 -6.91 -11.81
N SER A 501 12.59 -7.59 -10.83
CA SER A 501 11.51 -7.03 -10.02
C SER A 501 11.99 -5.81 -9.22
N LEU A 502 13.19 -5.88 -8.62
CA LEU A 502 13.82 -4.74 -7.95
C LEU A 502 14.01 -3.57 -8.92
N PHE A 503 14.55 -3.81 -10.12
CA PHE A 503 14.75 -2.76 -11.13
C PHE A 503 13.47 -2.02 -11.46
N LYS A 504 12.34 -2.74 -11.57
CA LYS A 504 11.02 -2.14 -11.76
C LYS A 504 10.64 -1.24 -10.57
N GLU A 505 10.76 -1.71 -9.33
CA GLU A 505 10.40 -0.89 -8.15
C GLU A 505 11.30 0.35 -7.99
N VAL A 506 12.61 0.21 -8.21
CA VAL A 506 13.56 1.32 -8.19
C VAL A 506 13.23 2.35 -9.26
N LEU A 507 13.02 1.89 -10.50
CA LEU A 507 12.70 2.79 -11.61
C LEU A 507 11.36 3.50 -11.39
N PHE A 508 10.33 2.78 -10.94
CA PHE A 508 9.04 3.38 -10.63
C PHE A 508 9.19 4.47 -9.55
N ARG A 509 9.98 4.20 -8.50
CA ARG A 509 10.26 5.19 -7.47
C ARG A 509 11.05 6.39 -8.02
N VAL A 510 12.09 6.19 -8.83
CA VAL A 510 12.84 7.31 -9.45
C VAL A 510 11.94 8.18 -10.33
N LEU A 511 11.07 7.59 -11.14
CA LEU A 511 10.07 8.34 -11.93
C LEU A 511 9.12 9.12 -11.01
N SER A 512 8.64 8.49 -9.93
CA SER A 512 7.80 9.17 -8.95
C SER A 512 8.52 10.32 -8.23
N VAL A 513 9.83 10.19 -7.97
CA VAL A 513 10.67 11.23 -7.37
C VAL A 513 10.88 12.41 -8.33
N ASN A 514 10.91 12.12 -9.64
CA ASN A 514 10.80 13.13 -10.67
C ASN A 514 9.35 13.69 -10.83
N LEU A 515 8.47 13.40 -9.87
CA LEU A 515 7.09 13.88 -9.82
C LEU A 515 6.27 13.47 -11.05
N ILE A 516 6.62 12.35 -11.70
CA ILE A 516 5.84 11.78 -12.78
C ILE A 516 4.64 11.07 -12.18
N ASP A 517 3.47 11.42 -12.68
CA ASP A 517 2.21 10.77 -12.33
C ASP A 517 2.25 9.28 -12.74
N SER A 518 1.80 8.42 -11.83
CA SER A 518 1.77 6.95 -11.99
C SER A 518 1.06 6.52 -13.28
N ARG A 519 0.04 7.28 -13.73
CA ARG A 519 -0.70 7.05 -14.97
C ARG A 519 0.13 7.30 -16.23
N PHE A 520 1.14 8.16 -16.13
CA PHE A 520 2.07 8.49 -17.21
C PHE A 520 3.37 7.68 -17.17
N ALA A 521 3.68 7.00 -16.06
CA ALA A 521 4.88 6.19 -15.93
C ALA A 521 5.01 5.13 -17.05
N ALA A 522 3.89 4.53 -17.48
CA ALA A 522 3.84 3.54 -18.56
C ALA A 522 4.19 4.10 -19.95
N TYR A 523 4.09 5.42 -20.15
CA TYR A 523 4.49 6.04 -21.42
C TYR A 523 6.01 5.98 -21.63
N VAL A 524 6.80 6.01 -20.55
CA VAL A 524 8.27 5.95 -20.62
C VAL A 524 8.78 4.66 -21.29
N PRO A 525 8.45 3.44 -20.82
CA PRO A 525 8.89 2.22 -21.48
C PRO A 525 8.31 2.08 -22.90
N PHE A 526 7.08 2.55 -23.15
CA PHE A 526 6.49 2.58 -24.49
C PHE A 526 7.34 3.39 -25.48
N VAL A 527 7.72 4.62 -25.11
CA VAL A 527 8.57 5.50 -25.95
C VAL A 527 9.93 4.87 -26.18
N ILE A 528 10.59 4.38 -25.12
CA ILE A 528 11.93 3.80 -25.24
C ILE A 528 11.93 2.57 -26.13
N LYS A 529 10.92 1.70 -26.03
CA LYS A 529 10.78 0.54 -26.91
C LYS A 529 10.67 0.96 -28.38
N LYS A 530 9.88 2.01 -28.67
CA LYS A 530 9.75 2.57 -30.04
C LYS A 530 11.03 3.23 -30.58
N ILE A 531 11.89 3.74 -29.70
CA ILE A 531 13.19 4.33 -30.06
C ILE A 531 14.23 3.24 -30.32
N VAL A 532 14.28 2.19 -29.49
CA VAL A 532 15.35 1.17 -29.54
C VAL A 532 15.09 0.07 -30.56
N LEU A 533 13.83 -0.22 -30.92
CA LEU A 533 13.48 -1.18 -31.96
C LEU A 533 13.56 -0.62 -33.40
N LYS A 534 14.02 0.62 -33.55
CA LYS A 534 14.32 1.27 -34.84
C LYS A 534 15.82 1.47 -34.95
#